data_AF-A0A4P9ZKQ8-F1
#
_entry.id   AF-A0A4P9ZKQ8-F1
#
_cell.length_a   1.000
_cell.length_b   1.000
_cell.length_c   1.000
_cell.angle_alpha   90.00
_cell.angle_beta   90.00
_cell.angle_gamma   90.00
#
_symmetry.space_group_name_H-M   'P 1'
#
loop_
_entity.id
_entity.type
_entity.pdbx_description
1 polymer ?
#
loop_
_entity_poly.entity_id
_entity_poly.type
_entity_poly.pdbx_seq_one_letter_code
_entity_poly.pdbx_strand_id
1 'polypeptide(L)'
;MLGEKAAESRIIENAGPGDLDDSSNADGEHPEPTDEEWDTLRHVIDKIPVAALFVVVTEFCERFTYYGLSGPFQNYIQFPYDPSQHEQPGAIDGGHQMATGLTTFFQFFCYLTPIFGAIVADQYLGKVRAIIIFSLTYVVGLIILTCTSIPGAIRAGAALPGLIIAMIIIGVG
;
A
#
# COMPACT_ATOMS: atom_id res chain seq x y z
N MET A 1 43.87 46.67 -14.75
CA MET A 1 42.44 46.47 -15.10
C MET A 1 42.17 45.24 -16.00
N LEU A 2 43.18 44.40 -16.35
CA LEU A 2 42.97 43.18 -17.15
C LEU A 2 43.14 41.86 -16.36
N GLY A 3 43.55 41.91 -15.09
CA GLY A 3 43.72 40.72 -14.24
C GLY A 3 42.50 40.37 -13.37
N GLU A 4 41.61 41.33 -13.10
CA GLU A 4 40.46 41.15 -12.19
C GLU A 4 39.26 40.52 -12.92
N LYS A 5 39.03 40.90 -14.18
CA LYS A 5 37.96 40.33 -15.03
C LYS A 5 38.19 38.86 -15.43
N ALA A 6 39.44 38.39 -15.41
CA ALA A 6 39.79 37.00 -15.69
C ALA A 6 39.65 36.09 -14.45
N ALA A 7 39.57 36.68 -13.24
CA ALA A 7 39.31 35.95 -12.01
C ALA A 7 37.80 35.79 -11.78
N GLU A 8 36.99 36.82 -12.04
CA GLU A 8 35.52 36.71 -12.00
C GLU A 8 34.96 35.74 -13.04
N SER A 9 35.51 35.73 -14.27
CA SER A 9 35.04 34.79 -15.31
C SER A 9 35.35 33.32 -14.98
N ARG A 10 36.36 33.05 -14.14
CA ARG A 10 36.72 31.70 -13.69
C ARG A 10 35.90 31.23 -12.48
N ILE A 11 35.26 32.14 -11.75
CA ILE A 11 34.42 31.79 -10.59
C ILE A 11 33.02 31.36 -11.04
N ILE A 12 32.51 31.92 -12.15
CA ILE A 12 31.16 31.63 -12.66
C ILE A 12 31.11 30.30 -13.44
N GLU A 13 32.19 29.89 -14.09
CA GLU A 13 32.27 28.61 -14.82
C GLU A 13 32.30 27.38 -13.89
N ASN A 14 32.65 27.58 -12.62
CA ASN A 14 32.82 26.49 -11.64
C ASN A 14 31.63 26.33 -10.68
N ALA A 15 30.53 27.07 -10.89
CA ALA A 15 29.29 26.91 -10.15
C ALA A 15 28.35 25.96 -10.92
N GLY A 16 28.67 24.66 -10.89
CA GLY A 16 27.74 23.62 -11.32
C GLY A 16 26.52 23.57 -10.39
N PRO A 17 25.33 23.21 -10.88
CA PRO A 17 24.07 23.28 -10.15
C PRO A 17 23.97 22.15 -9.11
N GLY A 18 24.70 22.31 -8.00
CA GLY A 18 24.72 21.39 -6.86
C GLY A 18 23.83 21.82 -5.69
N ASP A 19 23.11 22.92 -5.80
CA ASP A 19 22.23 23.39 -4.74
C ASP A 19 20.79 23.32 -5.25
N LEU A 20 20.08 22.23 -4.90
CA LEU A 20 18.66 22.16 -4.52
C LEU A 20 18.18 20.70 -4.57
N ASP A 21 18.05 20.11 -3.38
CA ASP A 21 17.17 19.00 -2.99
C ASP A 21 17.14 17.72 -3.86
N ASP A 22 17.80 16.65 -3.37
CA ASP A 22 17.20 15.32 -3.44
C ASP A 22 17.40 14.53 -2.14
N SER A 23 16.30 14.37 -1.43
CA SER A 23 16.18 13.64 -0.18
C SER A 23 16.07 12.14 -0.43
N SER A 24 17.18 11.40 -0.41
CA SER A 24 17.28 10.04 0.17
C SER A 24 18.63 9.36 -0.14
N ASN A 25 19.73 9.93 0.35
CA ASN A 25 21.03 9.27 0.30
C ASN A 25 21.13 8.21 1.43
N ALA A 26 21.00 6.93 1.07
CA ALA A 26 21.45 5.80 1.89
C ALA A 26 22.54 4.97 1.18
N ASP A 27 23.26 5.60 0.24
CA ASP A 27 24.09 4.96 -0.79
C ASP A 27 25.40 5.76 -1.06
N GLY A 28 25.67 6.78 -0.25
CA GLY A 28 26.55 7.90 -0.59
C GLY A 28 28.06 7.64 -0.55
N GLU A 29 28.63 7.02 -1.59
CA GLU A 29 30.09 7.10 -1.80
C GLU A 29 30.56 7.25 -3.26
N HIS A 30 29.67 7.27 -4.25
CA HIS A 30 30.06 7.48 -5.65
C HIS A 30 29.28 8.62 -6.31
N PRO A 31 29.96 9.58 -6.96
CA PRO A 31 29.30 10.57 -7.80
C PRO A 31 28.57 9.88 -8.95
N GLU A 32 27.51 10.52 -9.43
CA GLU A 32 26.78 10.04 -10.60
C GLU A 32 27.72 9.91 -11.82
N PRO A 33 27.64 8.82 -12.60
CA PRO A 33 28.55 8.60 -13.72
C PRO A 33 28.34 9.63 -14.84
N THR A 34 29.43 10.12 -15.41
CA THR A 34 29.42 11.01 -16.60
C THR A 34 28.99 10.26 -17.88
N ASP A 35 28.53 10.97 -18.91
CA ASP A 35 28.05 10.36 -20.18
C ASP A 35 29.09 9.43 -20.84
N GLU A 36 30.38 9.77 -20.73
CA GLU A 36 31.48 8.92 -21.22
C GLU A 36 31.63 7.63 -20.40
N GLU A 37 31.33 7.68 -19.10
CA GLU A 37 31.38 6.54 -18.18
C GLU A 37 30.22 5.56 -18.44
N TRP A 38 29.04 6.06 -18.78
CA TRP A 38 27.89 5.23 -19.18
C TRP A 38 28.17 4.36 -20.42
N ASP A 39 28.86 4.92 -21.42
CA ASP A 39 29.19 4.21 -22.66
C ASP A 39 30.38 3.24 -22.50
N THR A 40 31.30 3.53 -21.58
CA THR A 40 32.58 2.80 -21.49
C THR A 40 32.62 1.78 -20.35
N LEU A 41 31.93 2.02 -19.23
CA LEU A 41 31.94 1.10 -18.11
C LEU A 41 31.03 -0.11 -18.34
N ARG A 42 31.46 -1.23 -17.73
CA ARG A 42 30.64 -2.43 -17.68
C ARG A 42 29.50 -2.23 -16.68
N HIS A 43 28.27 -2.34 -17.17
CA HIS A 43 27.08 -2.43 -16.34
C HIS A 43 27.14 -3.70 -15.47
N VAL A 44 27.18 -3.53 -14.15
CA VAL A 44 27.09 -4.59 -13.16
C VAL A 44 25.78 -4.41 -12.40
N ILE A 45 25.09 -5.52 -12.11
CA ILE A 45 23.84 -5.49 -11.36
C ILE A 45 24.16 -5.04 -9.93
N ASP A 46 23.57 -3.92 -9.53
CA ASP A 46 23.65 -3.45 -8.16
C ASP A 46 22.70 -4.24 -7.25
N LYS A 47 22.90 -4.14 -5.94
CA LYS A 47 22.09 -4.86 -4.96
C LYS A 47 20.68 -4.25 -4.91
N ILE A 48 19.68 -5.07 -5.17
CA ILE A 48 18.29 -4.66 -5.00
C ILE A 48 18.06 -4.35 -3.51
N PRO A 49 17.60 -3.14 -3.15
CA PRO A 49 17.34 -2.80 -1.76
C PRO A 49 16.25 -3.72 -1.23
N VAL A 50 16.48 -4.29 -0.04
CA VAL A 50 15.54 -5.23 0.61
C VAL A 50 14.15 -4.60 0.77
N ALA A 51 14.09 -3.27 0.95
CA ALA A 51 12.83 -2.51 0.99
C ALA A 51 11.99 -2.67 -0.29
N ALA A 52 12.61 -2.70 -1.47
CA ALA A 52 11.89 -2.89 -2.73
C ALA A 52 11.26 -4.29 -2.81
N LEU A 53 11.96 -5.33 -2.33
CA LEU A 53 11.39 -6.68 -2.26
C LEU A 53 10.19 -6.75 -1.32
N PHE A 54 10.24 -6.08 -0.16
CA PHE A 54 9.12 -6.00 0.77
C PHE A 54 7.89 -5.33 0.14
N VAL A 55 8.09 -4.25 -0.61
CA VAL A 55 6.99 -3.57 -1.32
C VAL A 55 6.35 -4.50 -2.34
N VAL A 56 7.15 -5.18 -3.17
CA VAL A 56 6.62 -6.13 -4.18
C VAL A 56 5.81 -7.26 -3.54
N VAL A 57 6.31 -7.84 -2.45
CA VAL A 57 5.58 -8.89 -1.73
C VAL A 57 4.29 -8.36 -1.11
N THR A 58 4.33 -7.15 -0.55
CA THR A 58 3.14 -6.50 0.05
C THR A 58 2.07 -6.24 -0.99
N GLU A 59 2.43 -5.68 -2.14
CA GLU A 59 1.52 -5.44 -3.28
C GLU A 59 0.91 -6.76 -3.79
N PHE A 60 1.72 -7.81 -3.91
CA PHE A 60 1.22 -9.12 -4.30
C PHE A 60 0.21 -9.68 -3.29
N CYS A 61 0.50 -9.59 -1.99
CA CYS A 61 -0.39 -10.05 -0.93
C CYS A 61 -1.70 -9.25 -0.86
N GLU A 62 -1.63 -7.94 -1.06
CA GLU A 62 -2.79 -7.06 -1.14
C GLU A 62 -3.70 -7.50 -2.29
N ARG A 63 -3.14 -7.63 -3.50
CA ARG A 63 -3.90 -8.07 -4.68
C ARG A 63 -4.49 -9.45 -4.52
N PHE A 64 -3.72 -10.39 -3.99
CA PHE A 64 -4.20 -11.75 -3.73
C PHE A 64 -5.41 -11.72 -2.78
N THR A 65 -5.32 -10.93 -1.71
CA THR A 65 -6.39 -10.84 -0.72
C THR A 65 -7.62 -10.11 -1.26
N TYR A 66 -7.44 -9.03 -2.03
CA TYR A 66 -8.53 -8.29 -2.66
C TYR A 66 -9.37 -9.18 -3.58
N TYR A 67 -8.72 -9.92 -4.48
CA TYR A 67 -9.42 -10.85 -5.38
C TYR A 67 -9.95 -12.08 -4.62
N GLY A 68 -9.22 -12.55 -3.60
CA GLY A 68 -9.64 -13.67 -2.75
C GLY A 68 -10.90 -13.38 -1.93
N LEU A 69 -11.09 -12.13 -1.49
CA LEU A 69 -12.25 -11.71 -0.71
C LEU A 69 -13.44 -11.29 -1.56
N SER A 70 -13.23 -10.79 -2.78
CA SER A 70 -14.31 -10.22 -3.63
C SER A 70 -15.48 -11.18 -3.87
N GLY A 71 -15.22 -12.45 -4.18
CA GLY A 71 -16.27 -13.45 -4.38
C GLY A 71 -16.97 -13.86 -3.08
N PRO A 72 -16.22 -14.32 -2.06
CA PRO A 72 -16.78 -14.69 -0.77
C PRO A 72 -17.54 -13.57 -0.07
N PHE A 73 -17.13 -12.30 -0.18
CA PHE A 73 -17.85 -11.17 0.42
C PHE A 73 -19.27 -11.03 -0.07
N GLN A 74 -19.48 -11.13 -1.39
CA GLN A 74 -20.83 -11.04 -1.95
C GLN A 74 -21.71 -12.17 -1.42
N ASN A 75 -21.19 -13.40 -1.39
CA ASN A 75 -21.93 -14.57 -0.92
C ASN A 75 -22.20 -14.53 0.60
N TYR A 76 -21.20 -14.12 1.38
CA TYR A 76 -21.27 -14.01 2.84
C TYR A 76 -22.38 -13.06 3.30
N ILE A 77 -22.56 -11.95 2.58
CA ILE A 77 -23.62 -10.97 2.88
C ILE A 77 -24.96 -11.43 2.32
N GLN A 78 -24.98 -11.98 1.09
CA GLN A 78 -26.22 -12.26 0.37
C GLN A 78 -27.00 -13.45 0.94
N PHE A 79 -26.32 -14.52 1.33
CA PHE A 79 -26.97 -15.79 1.70
C PHE A 79 -26.99 -16.01 3.22
N PRO A 80 -27.96 -16.80 3.74
CA PRO A 80 -28.02 -17.18 5.15
C PRO A 80 -26.94 -18.21 5.52
N TYR A 81 -26.65 -18.31 6.82
CA TYR A 81 -25.83 -19.39 7.36
C TYR A 81 -26.63 -20.70 7.42
N ASP A 82 -26.53 -21.53 6.38
CA ASP A 82 -27.11 -22.88 6.36
C ASP A 82 -25.99 -23.95 6.26
N PRO A 83 -25.67 -24.66 7.37
CA PRO A 83 -24.65 -25.71 7.35
C PRO A 83 -25.06 -26.98 6.58
N SER A 84 -26.33 -27.10 6.16
CA SER A 84 -26.82 -28.22 5.35
C SER A 84 -26.69 -27.98 3.85
N GLN A 85 -26.76 -26.72 3.42
CA GLN A 85 -26.64 -26.30 2.01
C GLN A 85 -25.16 -26.11 1.65
N HIS A 86 -24.59 -27.08 0.94
CA HIS A 86 -23.17 -27.01 0.51
C HIS A 86 -22.98 -26.20 -0.78
N GLU A 87 -24.07 -25.84 -1.46
CA GLU A 87 -24.01 -25.22 -2.79
C GLU A 87 -23.73 -23.71 -2.73
N GLN A 88 -24.16 -23.01 -1.67
CA GLN A 88 -24.01 -21.55 -1.54
C GLN A 88 -23.64 -21.14 -0.10
N PRO A 89 -22.35 -20.91 0.19
CA PRO A 89 -21.91 -20.49 1.52
C PRO A 89 -22.31 -19.03 1.82
N GLY A 90 -22.97 -18.80 2.96
CA GLY A 90 -23.45 -17.48 3.41
C GLY A 90 -23.42 -17.33 4.94
N ALA A 91 -23.75 -16.13 5.44
CA ALA A 91 -23.83 -15.87 6.87
C ALA A 91 -24.93 -14.89 7.31
N ILE A 92 -25.12 -13.79 6.59
CA ILE A 92 -25.88 -12.63 7.10
C ILE A 92 -27.35 -12.62 6.65
N ASP A 93 -27.68 -13.24 5.52
CA ASP A 93 -29.02 -13.15 4.89
C ASP A 93 -29.45 -11.70 4.59
N GLY A 94 -28.51 -10.84 4.19
CA GLY A 94 -28.76 -9.43 3.86
C GLY A 94 -29.40 -9.21 2.49
N GLY A 95 -29.48 -10.26 1.65
CA GLY A 95 -29.98 -10.18 0.29
C GLY A 95 -29.04 -9.45 -0.68
N HIS A 96 -29.40 -9.46 -1.96
CA HIS A 96 -28.53 -8.99 -3.03
C HIS A 96 -28.24 -7.47 -2.96
N GLN A 97 -29.23 -6.66 -2.57
CA GLN A 97 -29.08 -5.21 -2.51
C GLN A 97 -28.06 -4.78 -1.44
N MET A 98 -28.10 -5.40 -0.26
CA MET A 98 -27.14 -5.09 0.81
C MET A 98 -25.74 -5.59 0.47
N ALA A 99 -25.63 -6.79 -0.11
CA ALA A 99 -24.35 -7.34 -0.55
C ALA A 99 -23.66 -6.41 -1.55
N THR A 100 -24.36 -6.02 -2.61
CA THR A 100 -23.81 -5.10 -3.62
C THR A 100 -23.52 -3.71 -3.03
N GLY A 101 -24.39 -3.20 -2.15
CA GLY A 101 -24.19 -1.90 -1.51
C GLY A 101 -22.94 -1.85 -0.64
N LEU A 102 -22.74 -2.85 0.23
CA LEU A 102 -21.57 -2.94 1.11
C LEU A 102 -20.28 -3.19 0.32
N THR A 103 -20.30 -4.09 -0.68
CA THR A 103 -19.15 -4.34 -1.55
C THR A 103 -18.74 -3.07 -2.31
N THR A 104 -19.71 -2.34 -2.87
CA THR A 104 -19.45 -1.08 -3.57
C THR A 104 -18.92 0.00 -2.63
N PHE A 105 -19.48 0.10 -1.42
CA PHE A 105 -18.98 1.02 -0.38
C PHE A 105 -17.53 0.72 -0.03
N PHE A 106 -17.18 -0.55 0.19
CA PHE A 106 -15.82 -0.94 0.49
C PHE A 106 -14.85 -0.63 -0.65
N GLN A 107 -15.24 -0.90 -1.90
CA GLN A 107 -14.43 -0.53 -3.04
C GLN A 107 -14.22 0.99 -3.15
N PHE A 108 -15.28 1.77 -2.98
CA PHE A 108 -15.19 3.22 -2.91
C PHE A 108 -14.24 3.67 -1.79
N PHE A 109 -14.36 3.08 -0.61
CA PHE A 109 -13.57 3.42 0.56
C PHE A 109 -12.08 3.10 0.34
N CYS A 110 -11.75 1.92 -0.21
CA CYS A 110 -10.38 1.53 -0.54
C CYS A 110 -9.74 2.39 -1.65
N TYR A 111 -10.51 3.08 -2.48
CA TYR A 111 -9.96 4.08 -3.40
C TYR A 111 -9.74 5.44 -2.76
N LEU A 112 -10.48 5.75 -1.70
CA LEU A 112 -10.41 7.03 -1.02
C LEU A 112 -9.30 7.07 0.03
N THR A 113 -9.13 5.99 0.79
CA THR A 113 -8.17 5.91 1.90
C THR A 113 -6.70 6.07 1.50
N PRO A 114 -6.20 5.59 0.35
CA PRO A 114 -4.80 5.79 -0.03
C PRO A 114 -4.47 7.26 -0.28
N ILE A 115 -5.44 8.06 -0.73
CA ILE A 115 -5.27 9.50 -0.94
C ILE A 115 -4.97 10.18 0.40
N PHE A 116 -5.77 9.88 1.43
CA PHE A 116 -5.54 10.41 2.78
C PHE A 116 -4.28 9.81 3.43
N GLY A 117 -4.04 8.52 3.23
CA GLY A 117 -2.85 7.83 3.73
C GLY A 117 -1.55 8.41 3.18
N ALA A 118 -1.51 8.74 1.89
CA ALA A 118 -0.35 9.37 1.25
C ALA A 118 -0.04 10.74 1.85
N ILE A 119 -1.05 11.60 2.02
CA ILE A 119 -0.87 12.93 2.64
C ILE A 119 -0.29 12.80 4.06
N VAL A 120 -0.78 11.85 4.85
CA VAL A 120 -0.28 11.61 6.22
C VAL A 120 1.14 11.03 6.20
N ALA A 121 1.42 10.10 5.28
CA ALA A 121 2.74 9.48 5.13
C ALA A 121 3.82 10.51 4.76
N ASP A 122 3.50 11.42 3.84
CA ASP A 122 4.42 12.43 3.32
C ASP A 122 4.73 13.52 4.36
N GLN A 123 3.78 13.87 5.22
CA GLN A 123 3.93 14.97 6.16
C GLN A 123 4.44 14.56 7.55
N TYR A 124 4.17 13.34 8.02
CA TYR A 124 4.37 12.98 9.44
C TYR A 124 5.20 11.72 9.70
N LEU A 125 5.04 10.65 8.90
CA LEU A 125 5.55 9.32 9.27
C LEU A 125 6.82 8.91 8.51
N GLY A 126 7.00 9.40 7.29
CA GLY A 126 8.02 8.92 6.37
C GLY A 126 7.60 7.62 5.68
N LYS A 127 8.10 7.41 4.45
CA LYS A 127 7.62 6.38 3.50
C LYS A 127 7.64 4.95 4.07
N VAL A 128 8.78 4.50 4.61
CA VAL A 128 8.96 3.11 5.09
C VAL A 128 8.12 2.81 6.34
N ARG A 129 8.01 3.76 7.27
CA ARG A 129 7.22 3.57 8.50
C ARG A 129 5.72 3.56 8.22
N ALA A 130 5.27 4.40 7.28
CA ALA A 130 3.89 4.41 6.83
C ALA A 130 3.49 3.04 6.25
N ILE A 131 4.29 2.50 5.32
CA ILE A 131 4.02 1.19 4.70
C ILE A 131 3.86 0.08 5.75
N ILE A 132 4.74 0.04 6.76
CA ILE A 132 4.66 -0.98 7.83
C ILE A 132 3.38 -0.81 8.66
N ILE A 133 3.04 0.42 9.07
CA ILE A 133 1.87 0.68 9.92
C ILE A 133 0.56 0.35 9.18
N PHE A 134 0.45 0.75 7.92
CA PHE A 134 -0.71 0.46 7.06
C PHE A 134 -0.85 -1.05 6.83
N SER A 135 0.25 -1.73 6.46
CA SER A 135 0.27 -3.19 6.32
C SER A 135 -0.14 -3.93 7.60
N LEU A 136 0.31 -3.50 8.78
CA LEU A 136 -0.11 -4.10 10.05
C LEU A 136 -1.59 -3.86 10.35
N THR A 137 -2.10 -2.66 10.06
CA THR A 137 -3.51 -2.30 10.24
C THR A 137 -4.40 -3.17 9.34
N TYR A 138 -3.98 -3.38 8.09
CA TYR A 138 -4.63 -4.27 7.14
C TYR A 138 -4.74 -5.71 7.68
N VAL A 139 -3.63 -6.26 8.17
CA VAL A 139 -3.60 -7.61 8.76
C VAL A 139 -4.54 -7.73 9.96
N VAL A 140 -4.59 -6.72 10.83
CA VAL A 140 -5.53 -6.70 11.96
C VAL A 140 -6.99 -6.75 11.47
N GLY A 141 -7.32 -6.01 10.42
CA GLY A 141 -8.64 -6.06 9.80
C GLY A 141 -9.01 -7.44 9.26
N LEU A 142 -8.06 -8.13 8.60
CA LEU A 142 -8.26 -9.50 8.12
C LEU A 142 -8.45 -10.51 9.25
N ILE A 143 -7.73 -10.34 10.37
CA ILE A 143 -7.89 -11.18 11.56
C ILE A 143 -9.29 -11.02 12.12
N ILE A 144 -9.78 -9.78 12.26
CA ILE A 144 -11.15 -9.50 12.73
C ILE A 144 -12.17 -10.13 11.79
N LEU A 145 -12.02 -9.95 10.48
CA LEU A 145 -12.90 -10.56 9.48
C LEU A 145 -12.94 -12.09 9.63
N THR A 146 -11.77 -12.71 9.76
CA THR A 146 -11.63 -14.16 9.89
C THR A 146 -12.29 -14.65 11.18
N CYS A 147 -12.01 -14.01 12.31
CA CYS A 147 -12.57 -14.39 13.61
C CYS A 147 -14.10 -14.25 13.65
N THR A 148 -14.65 -13.20 13.04
CA THR A 148 -16.09 -12.95 12.99
C THR A 148 -16.83 -13.87 12.01
N SER A 149 -16.11 -14.43 11.03
CA SER A 149 -16.65 -15.40 10.05
C SER A 149 -16.63 -16.85 10.55
N ILE A 150 -16.15 -17.11 11.77
CA ILE A 150 -16.20 -18.45 12.37
C ILE A 150 -17.65 -18.79 12.75
N PRO A 151 -18.12 -20.04 12.56
CA PRO A 151 -19.48 -20.47 12.92
C PRO A 151 -19.95 -20.08 14.32
N GLY A 152 -19.06 -20.08 15.31
CA GLY A 152 -19.38 -19.66 16.68
C GLY A 152 -19.73 -18.16 16.79
N ALA A 153 -19.02 -17.31 16.06
CA ALA A 153 -19.26 -15.87 16.03
C ALA A 153 -20.52 -15.51 15.21
N ILE A 154 -20.76 -16.23 14.11
CA ILE A 154 -21.96 -16.06 13.29
C ILE A 154 -23.23 -16.36 14.10
N ARG A 155 -23.24 -17.48 14.84
CA ARG A 155 -24.38 -17.84 15.71
C ARG A 155 -24.60 -16.85 16.87
N ALA A 156 -23.54 -16.16 17.31
CA ALA A 156 -23.61 -15.11 18.31
C ALA A 156 -24.13 -13.76 17.75
N GLY A 157 -24.41 -13.68 16.44
CA GLY A 157 -24.89 -12.45 15.79
C GLY A 157 -23.78 -11.42 15.49
N ALA A 158 -22.52 -11.80 15.62
CA ALA A 158 -21.39 -10.89 15.41
C ALA A 158 -21.01 -10.71 13.91
N ALA A 159 -21.66 -11.45 13.00
CA ALA A 159 -21.30 -11.50 11.58
C ALA A 159 -21.37 -10.14 10.86
N LEU A 160 -22.50 -9.45 10.96
CA LEU A 160 -22.72 -8.15 10.30
C LEU A 160 -21.89 -7.01 10.92
N PRO A 161 -21.95 -6.76 12.25
CA PRO A 161 -21.12 -5.70 12.84
C PRO A 161 -19.62 -6.00 12.72
N GLY A 162 -19.23 -7.27 12.83
CA GLY A 162 -17.85 -7.71 12.64
C GLY A 162 -17.35 -7.45 11.22
N LEU A 163 -18.18 -7.72 10.21
CA LEU A 163 -17.89 -7.41 8.81
C LEU A 163 -17.70 -5.92 8.58
N ILE A 164 -18.61 -5.06 9.07
CA ILE A 164 -18.49 -3.60 8.88
C ILE A 164 -17.21 -3.05 9.52
N ILE A 165 -16.91 -3.48 10.76
CA ILE A 165 -15.68 -3.06 11.45
C ILE A 165 -14.44 -3.53 10.68
N ALA A 166 -14.44 -4.78 10.22
CA ALA A 166 -13.34 -5.30 9.42
C ALA A 166 -13.18 -4.52 8.09
N MET A 167 -14.26 -4.22 7.37
CA MET A 167 -14.21 -3.45 6.12
C MET A 167 -13.60 -2.06 6.31
N ILE A 168 -13.91 -1.37 7.42
CA ILE A 168 -13.32 -0.07 7.73
C ILE A 168 -11.83 -0.21 8.04
N ILE A 169 -11.44 -1.17 8.88
CA ILE A 169 -10.03 -1.36 9.28
C ILE A 169 -9.18 -1.81 8.08
N ILE A 170 -9.68 -2.76 7.28
CA ILE A 170 -9.04 -3.23 6.05
C ILE A 170 -8.92 -2.09 5.05
N GLY A 171 -9.93 -1.22 4.93
CA GLY A 171 -9.86 -0.09 4.01
C GLY A 171 -8.87 0.98 4.46
N VAL A 172 -8.64 1.17 5.77
CA VAL A 172 -7.68 2.16 6.29
C VAL A 172 -6.23 1.69 6.17
N GLY A 173 -5.98 0.39 6.32
CA GLY A 173 -4.67 -0.24 6.21
C GLY A 173 -4.29 -0.54 4.77
#